data_AF-A0AA35SKE0-F1
#
_entry.id   AF-A0AA35SKE0-F1
#
_cell.length_a   1.000
_cell.length_b   1.000
_cell.length_c   1.000
_cell.angle_alpha   90.00
_cell.angle_beta   90.00
_cell.angle_gamma   90.00
#
_symmetry.space_group_name_H-M   'P 1'
#
loop_
_entity.id
_entity.type
_entity.pdbx_description
1 polymer ?
#
loop_
_entity_poly.entity_id
_entity_poly.type
_entity_poly.pdbx_seq_one_letter_code
_entity_poly.pdbx_strand_id
1 'polypeptide(L)'
;MSKYAENVMLIMRVMRHAQAAVKSRFVQQIVPKKLTIVQFNALLHLHWYGGESGMTISELGEHLGLAHSTVSGLVDRLERDGWTIRRKCDTDRRQNRIQLTEKSQQLFQDRSESATDFWHQTIGQLTSEEQEYLIQSLTRLKQVMEKPVWPSYDQLHPRDPGHVKKRLEAELDELAHAKLTSIGTRFILAQMAEQQNQHELAAYLKQVASEEIRHANRILDCLDMNKASRQRCLI
;
A
#
# COMPACT_ATOMS: atom_id res chain seq x y z
N MET A 1 -20.93 7.73 -23.78
CA MET A 1 -20.91 6.99 -22.50
C MET A 1 -22.33 6.98 -21.96
N SER A 2 -22.76 5.97 -21.18
CA SER A 2 -24.09 6.01 -20.56
C SER A 2 -24.17 7.17 -19.55
N LYS A 3 -25.34 7.83 -19.44
CA LYS A 3 -25.62 8.84 -18.40
C LYS A 3 -25.27 8.35 -16.99
N TYR A 4 -25.39 7.04 -16.76
CA TYR A 4 -24.95 6.41 -15.52
C TYR A 4 -23.43 6.48 -15.31
N ALA A 5 -22.64 6.13 -16.32
CA ALA A 5 -21.17 6.16 -16.25
C ALA A 5 -20.64 7.59 -16.07
N GLU A 6 -21.26 8.56 -16.72
CA GLU A 6 -20.95 9.99 -16.55
C GLU A 6 -21.21 10.46 -15.11
N ASN A 7 -22.36 10.07 -14.54
CA ASN A 7 -22.69 10.39 -13.16
C ASN A 7 -21.71 9.75 -12.16
N VAL A 8 -21.32 8.48 -12.37
CA VAL A 8 -20.33 7.80 -11.51
C VAL A 8 -18.99 8.52 -11.55
N MET A 9 -18.49 8.85 -12.74
CA MET A 9 -17.23 9.59 -12.89
C MET A 9 -17.29 10.97 -12.26
N LEU A 10 -18.43 11.66 -12.40
CA LEU A 10 -18.65 12.96 -11.78
C LEU A 10 -18.64 12.88 -10.25
N ILE A 11 -19.34 11.89 -9.67
CA ILE A 11 -19.36 11.65 -8.23
C ILE A 11 -17.94 11.41 -7.70
N MET A 12 -17.17 10.53 -8.36
CA MET A 12 -15.80 10.22 -7.95
C MET A 12 -14.88 11.45 -8.02
N ARG A 13 -15.06 12.30 -9.05
CA ARG A 13 -14.31 13.54 -9.21
C ARG A 13 -14.66 14.55 -8.11
N VAL A 14 -15.95 14.82 -7.90
CA VAL A 14 -16.43 15.76 -6.87
C VAL A 14 -15.97 15.30 -5.49
N MET A 15 -16.10 14.02 -5.17
CA MET A 15 -15.65 13.44 -3.91
C MET A 15 -14.15 13.69 -3.68
N ARG A 16 -13.31 13.42 -4.68
CA ARG A 16 -11.86 13.65 -4.59
C ARG A 16 -11.52 15.12 -4.35
N HIS A 17 -12.14 16.04 -5.09
CA HIS A 17 -11.88 17.47 -4.94
C HIS A 17 -12.37 18.02 -3.61
N ALA A 18 -13.57 17.61 -3.16
CA ALA A 18 -14.10 17.97 -1.85
C ALA A 18 -13.17 17.50 -0.74
N GLN A 19 -12.73 16.23 -0.78
CA GLN A 19 -11.76 15.69 0.18
C GLN A 19 -10.44 16.47 0.18
N ALA A 20 -9.91 16.82 -1.00
CA ALA A 20 -8.68 17.60 -1.12
C ALA A 20 -8.83 19.02 -0.54
N ALA A 21 -9.96 19.68 -0.81
CA ALA A 21 -10.24 21.03 -0.31
C ALA A 21 -10.37 21.05 1.22
N VAL A 22 -11.15 20.11 1.79
CA VAL A 22 -11.29 19.95 3.24
C VAL A 22 -9.94 19.68 3.87
N LYS A 23 -9.18 18.71 3.33
CA LYS A 23 -7.83 18.38 3.82
C LYS A 23 -6.89 19.58 3.79
N SER A 24 -6.87 20.33 2.69
CA SER A 24 -5.97 21.46 2.52
C SER A 24 -6.24 22.55 3.56
N ARG A 25 -7.51 22.94 3.73
CA ARG A 25 -7.88 23.96 4.73
C ARG A 25 -7.60 23.50 6.15
N PHE A 26 -7.96 22.25 6.47
CA PHE A 26 -7.74 21.69 7.80
C PHE A 26 -6.25 21.63 8.17
N VAL A 27 -5.39 21.19 7.24
CA VAL A 27 -3.94 21.14 7.48
C VAL A 27 -3.34 22.52 7.66
N GLN A 28 -3.73 23.49 6.82
CA GLN A 28 -3.14 24.83 6.86
C GLN A 28 -3.51 25.60 8.13
N GLN A 29 -4.72 25.42 8.65
CA GLN A 29 -5.24 26.23 9.75
C GLN A 29 -5.23 25.50 11.10
N ILE A 30 -5.44 24.18 11.11
CA ILE A 30 -5.71 23.43 12.35
C ILE A 30 -4.60 22.46 12.74
N VAL A 31 -3.82 21.93 11.79
CA VAL A 31 -2.78 20.96 12.13
C VAL A 31 -1.49 21.68 12.55
N PRO A 32 -0.95 21.43 13.76
CA PRO A 32 0.32 22.00 14.18
C PRO A 32 1.46 21.54 13.25
N LYS A 33 2.40 22.43 12.92
CA LYS A 33 3.54 22.13 12.03
C LYS A 33 4.40 20.92 12.45
N LYS A 34 4.36 20.54 13.73
CA LYS A 34 5.10 19.40 14.30
C LYS A 34 4.38 18.06 14.16
N LEU A 35 3.13 18.05 13.68
CA LEU A 35 2.30 16.86 13.56
C LEU A 35 1.91 16.62 12.09
N THR A 36 1.89 15.35 11.69
CA THR A 36 1.23 14.95 10.45
C THR A 36 -0.29 14.96 10.65
N ILE A 37 -1.06 15.06 9.56
CA ILE A 37 -2.53 15.01 9.63
C ILE A 37 -3.05 13.73 10.29
N VAL A 38 -2.40 12.59 10.04
CA VAL A 38 -2.82 11.29 10.59
C VAL A 38 -2.54 11.24 12.10
N GLN A 39 -1.41 11.78 12.54
CA GLN A 39 -1.09 11.92 13.96
C GLN A 39 -2.08 12.86 14.66
N PHE A 40 -2.36 14.01 14.06
CA PHE A 40 -3.32 14.95 14.63
C PHE A 40 -4.73 14.36 14.72
N ASN A 41 -5.20 13.66 13.67
CA ASN A 41 -6.49 12.97 13.69
C ASN A 41 -6.55 11.92 14.81
N ALA A 42 -5.48 11.15 15.04
CA ALA A 42 -5.47 10.20 16.16
C ALA A 42 -5.64 10.90 17.52
N LEU A 43 -4.94 12.02 17.75
CA LEU A 43 -5.11 12.82 18.97
C LEU A 43 -6.53 13.40 19.09
N LEU A 44 -7.11 13.82 17.96
CA LEU A 44 -8.44 14.36 17.86
C LEU A 44 -9.52 13.34 18.26
N HIS A 45 -9.40 12.10 17.76
CA HIS A 45 -10.30 11.01 18.13
C HIS A 45 -10.13 10.60 19.59
N LEU A 46 -8.90 10.55 20.10
CA LEU A 46 -8.64 10.31 21.52
C LEU A 46 -9.26 11.39 22.40
N HIS A 47 -9.23 12.66 21.98
CA HIS A 47 -9.81 13.78 22.70
C HIS A 47 -11.34 13.67 22.81
N TRP A 48 -12.05 13.49 21.68
CA TRP A 48 -13.51 13.51 21.68
C TRP A 48 -14.19 12.21 22.09
N TYR A 49 -13.56 11.06 21.80
CA TYR A 49 -14.20 9.76 22.00
C TYR A 49 -13.51 8.93 23.10
N GLY A 50 -12.23 9.19 23.41
CA GLY A 50 -11.49 8.41 24.40
C GLY A 50 -11.69 8.90 25.85
N GLY A 51 -11.92 10.21 26.01
CA GLY A 51 -12.03 10.85 27.32
C GLY A 51 -10.81 10.58 28.20
N GLU A 52 -11.00 10.55 29.52
CA GLU A 52 -9.94 10.20 30.48
C GLU A 52 -9.52 8.73 30.38
N SER A 53 -10.46 7.86 29.99
CA SER A 53 -10.22 6.42 29.93
C SER A 53 -9.29 6.01 28.77
N GLY A 54 -9.17 6.86 27.75
CA GLY A 54 -8.41 6.58 26.53
C GLY A 54 -9.07 5.54 25.62
N MET A 55 -8.30 5.02 24.66
CA MET A 55 -8.74 3.98 23.73
C MET A 55 -7.70 2.88 23.55
N THR A 56 -8.14 1.67 23.28
CA THR A 56 -7.27 0.60 22.77
C THR A 56 -6.82 0.91 21.34
N ILE A 57 -5.78 0.21 20.85
CA ILE A 57 -5.36 0.31 19.44
C ILE A 57 -6.51 -0.07 18.50
N SER A 58 -7.28 -1.10 18.85
CA SER A 58 -8.40 -1.58 18.02
C SER A 58 -9.49 -0.54 17.89
N GLU A 59 -9.96 0.03 19.02
CA GLU A 59 -10.97 1.11 19.03
C GLU A 59 -10.47 2.31 18.21
N LEU A 60 -9.22 2.75 18.43
CA LEU A 60 -8.64 3.86 17.67
C LEU A 60 -8.53 3.54 16.17
N GLY A 61 -8.22 2.30 15.82
CA GLY A 61 -8.16 1.84 14.42
C GLY A 61 -9.51 1.85 13.72
N GLU A 62 -10.58 1.46 14.42
CA GLU A 62 -11.95 1.55 13.91
C GLU A 62 -12.35 3.00 13.65
N HIS A 63 -12.06 3.90 14.60
CA HIS A 63 -12.34 5.34 14.43
C HIS A 63 -11.56 5.97 13.28
N LEU A 64 -10.30 5.56 13.07
CA LEU A 64 -9.44 6.09 12.00
C LEU A 64 -9.63 5.38 10.65
N GLY A 65 -10.32 4.24 10.61
CA GLY A 65 -10.39 3.37 9.42
C GLY A 65 -9.04 2.79 9.02
N LEU A 66 -8.16 2.52 10.00
CA LEU A 66 -6.78 2.04 9.78
C LEU A 66 -6.57 0.66 10.39
N ALA A 67 -5.74 -0.15 9.73
CA ALA A 67 -5.35 -1.47 10.23
C ALA A 67 -4.55 -1.37 11.54
N HIS A 68 -4.70 -2.38 12.41
CA HIS A 68 -4.08 -2.43 13.74
C HIS A 68 -2.56 -2.17 13.72
N SER A 69 -1.81 -2.77 12.79
CA SER A 69 -0.36 -2.57 12.67
C SER A 69 0.02 -1.12 12.36
N THR A 70 -0.74 -0.46 11.48
CA THR A 70 -0.56 0.95 11.13
C THR A 70 -0.83 1.86 12.34
N VAL A 71 -1.90 1.58 13.08
CA VAL A 71 -2.27 2.34 14.28
C VAL A 71 -1.25 2.14 15.38
N SER A 72 -0.74 0.92 15.59
CA SER A 72 0.32 0.67 16.57
C SER A 72 1.55 1.52 16.29
N GLY A 73 2.08 1.48 15.06
CA GLY A 73 3.25 2.29 14.71
C GLY A 73 2.97 3.81 14.75
N LEU A 74 1.73 4.24 14.52
CA LEU A 74 1.31 5.63 14.68
C LEU A 74 1.38 6.06 16.16
N VAL A 75 0.84 5.24 17.05
CA VAL A 75 0.83 5.47 18.50
C VAL A 75 2.23 5.47 19.06
N ASP A 76 3.11 4.55 18.62
CA ASP A 76 4.49 4.49 19.09
C ASP A 76 5.25 5.80 18.80
N ARG A 77 4.99 6.42 17.63
CA ARG A 77 5.56 7.75 17.31
C ARG A 77 4.96 8.87 18.16
N LEU A 78 3.65 8.84 18.38
CA LEU A 78 2.97 9.83 19.22
C LEU A 78 3.46 9.75 20.67
N GLU A 79 3.69 8.55 21.19
CA GLU A 79 4.20 8.30 22.54
C GLU A 79 5.66 8.75 22.67
N ARG A 80 6.52 8.38 21.71
CA ARG A 80 7.91 8.85 21.65
C ARG A 80 8.00 10.38 21.66
N ASP A 81 7.11 11.05 20.92
CA ASP A 81 7.10 12.51 20.80
C ASP A 81 6.32 13.20 21.94
N GLY A 82 5.85 12.42 22.94
CA GLY A 82 5.22 12.89 24.17
C GLY A 82 3.78 13.38 24.03
N TRP A 83 3.07 12.99 22.97
CA TRP A 83 1.67 13.36 22.73
C TRP A 83 0.68 12.36 23.34
N THR A 84 1.07 11.10 23.46
CA THR A 84 0.24 10.05 24.08
C THR A 84 1.03 9.28 25.13
N ILE A 85 0.32 8.59 26.00
CA ILE A 85 0.88 7.59 26.92
C ILE A 85 0.06 6.31 26.84
N ARG A 86 0.72 5.16 26.98
CA ARG A 86 0.04 3.89 27.22
C ARG A 86 -0.13 3.65 28.73
N ARG A 87 -1.36 3.44 29.17
CA ARG A 87 -1.66 2.94 30.51
C ARG A 87 -2.23 1.53 30.43
N LYS A 88 -1.80 0.69 31.37
CA LYS A 88 -2.41 -0.64 31.54
C LYS A 88 -3.86 -0.44 31.97
N CYS A 89 -4.76 -1.21 31.39
CA CYS A 89 -6.13 -1.24 31.84
C CYS A 89 -6.21 -1.92 33.21
N ASP A 90 -6.94 -1.31 34.15
CA ASP A 90 -7.13 -1.87 35.49
C ASP A 90 -8.00 -3.14 35.47
N THR A 91 -8.88 -3.27 34.47
CA THR A 91 -9.79 -4.42 34.29
C THR A 91 -9.22 -5.54 33.43
N ASP A 92 -8.31 -5.25 32.49
CA ASP A 92 -7.58 -6.26 31.71
C ASP A 92 -6.13 -5.83 31.46
N ARG A 93 -5.21 -6.37 32.26
CA ARG A 93 -3.76 -6.07 32.18
C ARG A 93 -3.11 -6.47 30.85
N ARG A 94 -3.81 -7.22 29.99
CA ARG A 94 -3.34 -7.56 28.64
C ARG A 94 -3.63 -6.47 27.61
N GLN A 95 -4.47 -5.48 27.96
CA GLN A 95 -4.82 -4.38 27.07
C GLN A 95 -4.21 -3.07 27.57
N ASN A 96 -3.48 -2.41 26.69
CA ASN A 96 -2.99 -1.05 26.92
C ASN A 96 -3.99 -0.07 26.32
N ARG A 97 -4.40 0.93 27.10
CA ARG A 97 -5.19 2.06 26.64
C ARG A 97 -4.28 3.26 26.40
N ILE A 98 -4.53 3.93 25.29
CA ILE A 98 -3.80 5.09 24.80
C ILE A 98 -4.55 6.31 25.32
N GLN A 99 -3.86 7.15 26.07
CA GLN A 99 -4.39 8.39 26.61
C GLN A 99 -3.59 9.58 26.08
N LEU A 100 -4.23 10.73 26.04
CA LEU A 100 -3.55 12.00 25.77
C LEU A 100 -2.66 12.38 26.95
N THR A 101 -1.50 12.95 26.66
CA THR A 101 -0.66 13.62 27.67
C THR A 101 -1.22 15.01 27.98
N GLU A 102 -0.76 15.62 29.07
CA GLU A 102 -1.06 17.01 29.40
C GLU A 102 -0.67 17.97 28.25
N LYS A 103 0.47 17.72 27.61
CA LYS A 103 0.92 18.44 26.40
C LYS A 103 -0.12 18.41 25.28
N SER A 104 -0.76 17.26 25.05
CA SER A 104 -1.83 17.15 24.05
C SER A 104 -3.11 17.82 24.51
N GLN A 105 -3.45 17.76 25.80
CA GLN A 105 -4.63 18.42 26.33
C GLN A 105 -4.52 19.95 26.20
N GLN A 106 -3.36 20.53 26.52
CA GLN A 106 -3.07 21.95 26.32
C GLN A 106 -3.18 22.35 24.85
N LEU A 107 -2.67 21.52 23.92
CA LEU A 107 -2.83 21.75 22.48
C LEU A 107 -4.29 21.94 22.06
N PHE A 108 -5.22 21.17 22.64
CA PHE A 108 -6.65 21.28 22.32
C PHE A 108 -7.35 22.43 23.06
N GLN A 109 -6.91 22.76 24.28
CA GLN A 109 -7.41 23.93 25.01
C GLN A 109 -7.06 25.23 24.27
N ASP A 110 -5.79 25.40 23.88
CA ASP A 110 -5.30 26.60 23.18
C ASP A 110 -5.94 26.78 21.79
N ARG A 111 -6.51 25.70 21.23
CA ARG A 111 -7.08 25.69 19.87
C ARG A 111 -8.59 25.57 19.84
N SER A 112 -9.28 25.46 20.98
CA SER A 112 -10.74 25.23 20.98
C SER A 112 -11.51 26.39 20.32
N GLU A 113 -11.07 27.63 20.55
CA GLU A 113 -11.62 28.84 19.92
C GLU A 113 -11.33 28.82 18.40
N SER A 114 -10.09 28.56 18.01
CA SER A 114 -9.70 28.48 16.59
C SER A 114 -10.40 27.36 15.82
N ALA A 115 -10.73 26.24 16.48
CA ALA A 115 -11.46 25.15 15.86
C ALA A 115 -12.94 25.51 15.63
N THR A 116 -13.57 26.18 16.60
CA THR A 116 -14.95 26.68 16.47
C THR A 116 -15.06 27.68 15.32
N ASP A 117 -14.15 28.64 15.25
CA ASP A 117 -14.09 29.62 14.16
C ASP A 117 -13.84 28.97 12.80
N PHE A 118 -12.96 27.97 12.75
CA PHE A 118 -12.70 27.21 11.53
C PHE A 118 -13.94 26.51 11.01
N TRP A 119 -14.68 25.82 11.89
CA TRP A 119 -15.89 25.12 11.48
C TRP A 119 -16.99 26.10 11.07
N HIS A 120 -17.17 27.21 11.79
CA HIS A 120 -18.09 28.28 11.37
C HIS A 120 -17.74 28.87 10.00
N GLN A 121 -16.47 29.15 9.75
CA GLN A 121 -15.99 29.72 8.48
C GLN A 121 -15.90 28.70 7.34
N THR A 122 -16.15 27.42 7.60
CA THR A 122 -16.12 26.35 6.58
C THR A 122 -17.47 25.67 6.44
N ILE A 123 -17.71 24.59 7.19
CA ILE A 123 -18.95 23.81 7.14
C ILE A 123 -20.15 24.64 7.62
N GLY A 124 -19.93 25.59 8.53
CA GLY A 124 -20.96 26.52 9.01
C GLY A 124 -21.47 27.52 7.97
N GLN A 125 -20.86 27.58 6.78
CA GLN A 125 -21.43 28.31 5.64
C GLN A 125 -22.59 27.56 4.97
N LEU A 126 -22.74 26.27 5.25
CA LEU A 126 -23.88 25.47 4.80
C LEU A 126 -25.06 25.73 5.74
N THR A 127 -26.25 25.89 5.17
CA THR A 127 -27.50 25.90 5.92
C THR A 127 -27.71 24.58 6.66
N SER A 128 -28.51 24.58 7.72
CA SER A 128 -28.83 23.35 8.48
C SER A 128 -29.40 22.24 7.59
N GLU A 129 -30.20 22.61 6.59
CA GLU A 129 -30.78 21.67 5.62
C GLU A 129 -29.69 21.06 4.71
N GLU A 130 -28.77 21.86 4.18
CA GLU A 130 -27.64 21.35 3.39
C GLU A 130 -26.73 20.43 4.20
N GLN A 131 -26.49 20.76 5.47
CA GLN A 131 -25.71 19.91 6.38
C GLN A 131 -26.39 18.55 6.57
N GLU A 132 -27.70 18.55 6.82
CA GLU A 132 -28.47 17.31 6.99
C GLU A 132 -28.45 16.45 5.72
N TYR A 133 -28.68 17.05 4.54
CA TYR A 133 -28.58 16.34 3.27
C TYR A 133 -27.21 15.74 3.01
N LEU A 134 -26.13 16.47 3.35
CA LEU A 134 -24.77 15.98 3.18
C LEU A 134 -24.48 14.80 4.12
N ILE A 135 -24.87 14.90 5.40
CA ILE A 135 -24.71 13.82 6.38
C ILE A 135 -25.44 12.57 5.91
N GLN A 136 -26.70 12.70 5.47
CA GLN A 136 -27.48 11.57 4.96
C GLN A 136 -26.84 10.94 3.73
N SER A 137 -26.38 11.75 2.77
CA SER A 137 -25.77 11.29 1.53
C SER A 137 -24.44 10.55 1.77
N LEU A 138 -23.56 11.10 2.61
CA LEU A 138 -22.28 10.48 2.96
C LEU A 138 -22.47 9.20 3.78
N THR A 139 -23.43 9.20 4.71
CA THR A 139 -23.79 8.00 5.49
C THR A 139 -24.29 6.90 4.57
N ARG A 140 -25.16 7.23 3.61
CA ARG A 140 -25.64 6.27 2.63
C ARG A 140 -24.52 5.73 1.76
N LEU A 141 -23.61 6.59 1.30
CA LEU A 141 -22.45 6.17 0.53
C LEU A 141 -21.58 5.18 1.31
N LYS A 142 -21.27 5.48 2.58
CA LYS A 142 -20.52 4.58 3.48
C LYS A 142 -21.18 3.19 3.55
N GLN A 143 -22.48 3.13 3.83
CA GLN A 143 -23.23 1.87 3.92
C GLN A 143 -23.24 1.07 2.61
N VAL A 144 -23.26 1.75 1.46
CA VAL A 144 -23.20 1.09 0.15
C VAL A 144 -21.81 0.51 -0.10
N MET A 145 -20.75 1.25 0.27
CA MET A 145 -19.36 0.84 0.05
C MET A 145 -18.87 -0.23 1.05
N GLU A 146 -19.46 -0.33 2.24
CA GLU A 146 -19.16 -1.38 3.23
C GLU A 146 -19.70 -2.76 2.82
N LYS A 147 -20.66 -2.80 1.90
CA LYS A 147 -21.15 -4.06 1.35
C LYS A 147 -20.12 -4.58 0.35
N PRO A 148 -19.74 -5.88 0.41
CA PRO A 148 -18.87 -6.45 -0.61
C PRO A 148 -19.61 -6.40 -1.95
N VAL A 149 -19.16 -5.52 -2.85
CA VAL A 149 -19.73 -5.38 -4.19
C VAL A 149 -18.79 -6.09 -5.16
N TRP A 150 -19.28 -7.16 -5.78
CA TRP A 150 -18.53 -7.96 -6.79
C TRP A 150 -17.31 -8.69 -6.17
N PRO A 151 -16.78 -9.78 -6.77
CA PRO A 151 -15.74 -10.55 -6.09
C PRO A 151 -14.55 -9.64 -5.76
N SER A 152 -13.99 -9.79 -4.56
CA SER A 152 -12.82 -9.02 -4.14
C SER A 152 -11.71 -9.16 -5.17
N TYR A 153 -10.77 -8.21 -5.22
CA TYR A 153 -9.64 -8.31 -6.14
C TYR A 153 -8.91 -9.66 -6.01
N ASP A 154 -8.77 -10.18 -4.78
CA ASP A 154 -8.20 -11.52 -4.53
C ASP A 154 -9.10 -12.66 -5.01
N GLN A 155 -10.42 -12.48 -5.11
CA GLN A 155 -11.35 -13.47 -5.69
C GLN A 155 -11.39 -13.43 -7.22
N LEU A 156 -11.22 -12.25 -7.84
CA LEU A 156 -11.08 -12.09 -9.30
C LEU A 156 -9.68 -12.50 -9.78
N HIS A 157 -8.68 -12.30 -8.92
CA HIS A 157 -7.28 -12.59 -9.16
C HIS A 157 -6.75 -13.45 -8.00
N PRO A 158 -7.19 -14.71 -7.87
CA PRO A 158 -6.66 -15.61 -6.86
C PRO A 158 -5.14 -15.65 -6.98
N ARG A 159 -4.46 -15.37 -5.87
CA ARG A 159 -3.01 -15.52 -5.77
C ARG A 159 -2.69 -17.00 -5.91
N ASP A 160 -2.59 -17.51 -7.13
CA ASP A 160 -2.09 -18.85 -7.41
C ASP A 160 -0.59 -18.83 -7.06
N PRO A 161 -0.16 -19.49 -5.98
CA PRO A 161 1.26 -19.57 -5.62
C PRO A 161 2.08 -20.20 -6.75
N GLY A 162 1.43 -20.99 -7.60
CA GLY A 162 1.98 -21.61 -8.80
C GLY A 162 1.93 -20.73 -10.06
N HIS A 163 1.17 -19.63 -10.12
CA HIS A 163 1.06 -18.79 -11.33
C HIS A 163 2.40 -18.12 -11.65
N VAL A 164 3.05 -17.53 -10.64
CA VAL A 164 4.36 -16.87 -10.83
C VAL A 164 5.40 -17.92 -11.21
N LYS A 165 5.34 -19.10 -10.61
CA LYS A 165 6.24 -20.22 -10.90
C LYS A 165 6.04 -20.76 -12.33
N LYS A 166 4.80 -21.07 -12.73
CA LYS A 166 4.45 -21.53 -14.08
C LYS A 166 4.79 -20.51 -15.15
N ARG A 167 4.58 -19.22 -14.87
CA ARG A 167 4.96 -18.14 -15.78
C ARG A 167 6.47 -18.02 -15.90
N LEU A 168 7.22 -18.09 -14.80
CA LEU A 168 8.69 -18.14 -14.85
C LEU A 168 9.19 -19.37 -15.61
N GLU A 169 8.60 -20.55 -15.38
CA GLU A 169 8.96 -21.80 -16.07
C GLU A 169 8.70 -21.69 -17.57
N ALA A 170 7.55 -21.17 -17.99
CA ALA A 170 7.24 -20.96 -19.41
C ALA A 170 8.16 -19.92 -20.07
N GLU A 171 8.45 -18.80 -19.40
CA GLU A 171 9.38 -17.77 -19.90
C GLU A 171 10.83 -18.32 -19.97
N LEU A 172 11.23 -19.20 -19.05
CA LEU A 172 12.52 -19.88 -19.07
C LEU A 172 12.61 -20.92 -20.20
N ASP A 173 11.56 -21.70 -20.45
CA ASP A 173 11.51 -22.69 -21.52
C ASP A 173 11.57 -22.02 -22.90
N GLU A 174 10.84 -20.92 -23.10
CA GLU A 174 10.88 -20.14 -24.34
C GLU A 174 12.27 -19.53 -24.60
N LEU A 175 12.89 -18.97 -23.56
CA LEU A 175 14.26 -18.43 -23.62
C LEU A 175 15.28 -19.54 -23.92
N ALA A 176 15.15 -20.70 -23.28
CA ALA A 176 16.02 -21.85 -23.49
C ALA A 176 15.91 -22.37 -24.93
N HIS A 177 14.69 -22.49 -25.47
CA HIS A 177 14.45 -22.92 -26.84
C HIS A 177 15.04 -21.94 -27.87
N ALA A 178 14.84 -20.63 -27.68
CA ALA A 178 15.42 -19.61 -28.54
C ALA A 178 16.96 -19.64 -28.50
N LYS A 179 17.56 -19.85 -27.32
CA LYS A 179 19.02 -19.92 -27.16
C LYS A 179 19.62 -21.18 -27.80
N LEU A 180 19.01 -22.35 -27.59
CA LEU A 180 19.44 -23.61 -28.22
C LEU A 180 19.34 -23.55 -29.74
N THR A 181 18.28 -22.95 -30.27
CA THR A 181 18.12 -22.72 -31.71
C THR A 181 19.24 -21.84 -32.25
N SER A 182 19.54 -20.72 -31.59
CA SER A 182 20.63 -19.82 -31.99
C SER A 182 22.01 -20.49 -31.96
N ILE A 183 22.30 -21.29 -30.93
CA ILE A 183 23.54 -22.06 -30.82
C ILE A 183 23.62 -23.10 -31.95
N GLY A 184 22.56 -23.87 -32.18
CA GLY A 184 22.48 -24.87 -33.24
C GLY A 184 22.68 -24.26 -34.64
N THR A 185 22.02 -23.14 -34.93
CA THR A 185 22.20 -22.40 -36.18
C THR A 185 23.65 -21.98 -36.39
N ARG A 186 24.34 -21.50 -35.35
CA ARG A 186 25.76 -21.11 -35.48
C ARG A 186 26.68 -22.30 -35.75
N PHE A 187 26.42 -23.47 -35.18
CA PHE A 187 27.18 -24.68 -35.52
C PHE A 187 26.94 -25.13 -36.96
N ILE A 188 25.69 -25.09 -37.43
CA ILE A 188 25.35 -25.41 -38.83
C ILE A 188 26.07 -24.44 -39.77
N LEU A 189 25.99 -23.13 -39.50
CA LEU A 189 26.67 -22.10 -40.31
C LEU A 189 28.20 -22.27 -40.27
N ALA A 190 28.77 -22.64 -39.13
CA ALA A 190 30.20 -22.93 -39.05
C ALA A 190 30.60 -24.12 -39.92
N GLN A 191 29.81 -25.20 -39.90
CA GLN A 191 30.04 -26.38 -40.75
C GLN A 191 29.92 -26.05 -42.24
N MET A 192 28.95 -25.20 -42.62
CA MET A 192 28.80 -24.71 -43.99
C MET A 192 30.00 -23.84 -44.40
N ALA A 193 30.49 -22.96 -43.51
CA ALA A 193 31.67 -22.13 -43.75
C ALA A 193 32.94 -22.99 -43.95
N GLU A 194 33.09 -24.09 -43.21
CA GLU A 194 34.20 -25.04 -43.41
C GLU A 194 34.19 -25.70 -44.79
N GLN A 195 33.01 -26.09 -45.28
CA GLN A 195 32.86 -26.65 -46.63
C GLN A 195 33.21 -25.66 -47.75
N GLN A 196 33.14 -24.36 -47.47
CA GLN A 196 33.48 -23.29 -48.40
C GLN A 196 34.91 -22.75 -48.20
N ASN A 197 35.75 -23.44 -47.42
CA ASN A 197 37.12 -23.01 -47.06
C ASN A 197 37.18 -21.64 -46.34
N GLN A 198 36.10 -21.22 -45.68
CA GLN A 198 36.04 -19.97 -44.89
C GLN A 198 36.42 -20.24 -43.42
N HIS A 199 37.68 -20.62 -43.19
CA HIS A 199 38.15 -21.12 -41.89
C HIS A 199 38.05 -20.10 -40.74
N GLU A 200 38.29 -18.81 -41.01
CA GLU A 200 38.18 -17.75 -39.99
C GLU A 200 36.73 -17.57 -39.52
N LEU A 201 35.77 -17.57 -40.45
CA LEU A 201 34.34 -17.45 -40.13
C LEU A 201 33.85 -18.68 -39.36
N ALA A 202 34.28 -19.87 -39.75
CA ALA A 202 33.97 -21.11 -39.04
C ALA A 202 34.49 -21.09 -37.59
N ALA A 203 35.74 -20.66 -37.38
CA ALA A 203 36.33 -20.55 -36.07
C ALA A 203 35.57 -19.54 -35.18
N TYR A 204 35.24 -18.37 -35.74
CA TYR A 204 34.46 -17.34 -35.04
C TYR A 204 33.08 -17.86 -34.60
N LEU A 205 32.33 -18.50 -35.51
CA LEU A 205 30.99 -19.02 -35.22
C LEU A 205 31.01 -20.11 -34.13
N LYS A 206 32.01 -21.01 -34.16
CA LYS A 206 32.22 -22.04 -33.12
C LYS A 206 32.60 -21.44 -31.77
N GLN A 207 33.45 -20.41 -31.76
CA GLN A 207 33.83 -19.70 -30.53
C GLN A 207 32.62 -19.05 -29.87
N VAL A 208 31.83 -18.29 -30.64
CA VAL A 208 30.63 -17.60 -30.13
C VAL A 208 29.61 -18.61 -29.59
N ALA A 209 29.36 -19.71 -30.30
CA ALA A 209 28.47 -20.77 -29.82
C ALA A 209 28.97 -21.38 -28.48
N SER A 210 30.29 -21.61 -28.36
CA SER A 210 30.91 -22.16 -27.13
C SER A 210 30.86 -21.18 -25.95
N GLU A 211 30.98 -19.88 -26.20
CA GLU A 211 30.82 -18.83 -25.18
C GLU A 211 29.38 -18.74 -24.68
N GLU A 212 28.40 -18.86 -25.58
CA GLU A 212 26.99 -18.86 -25.20
C GLU A 212 26.61 -20.08 -24.35
N ILE A 213 27.12 -21.27 -24.68
CA ILE A 213 26.94 -22.48 -23.86
C ILE A 213 27.54 -22.27 -22.46
N ARG A 214 28.76 -21.74 -22.37
CA ARG A 214 29.42 -21.44 -21.08
C ARG A 214 28.66 -20.41 -20.25
N HIS A 215 27.98 -19.46 -20.89
CA HIS A 215 27.16 -18.49 -20.18
C HIS A 215 25.86 -19.12 -19.68
N ALA A 216 25.18 -19.92 -20.50
CA ALA A 216 23.96 -20.62 -20.10
C ALA A 216 24.20 -21.56 -18.91
N ASN A 217 25.29 -22.34 -18.92
CA ASN A 217 25.63 -23.25 -17.81
C ASN A 217 25.88 -22.49 -16.50
N ARG A 218 26.58 -21.35 -16.54
CA ARG A 218 26.80 -20.49 -15.35
C ARG A 218 25.50 -19.97 -14.75
N ILE A 219 24.52 -19.63 -15.58
CA ILE A 219 23.20 -19.18 -15.11
C ILE A 219 22.46 -20.33 -14.44
N LEU A 220 22.50 -21.53 -15.01
CA LEU A 220 21.88 -22.73 -14.43
C LEU A 220 22.51 -23.10 -13.07
N ASP A 221 23.83 -23.03 -12.95
CA ASP A 221 24.54 -23.27 -11.67
C ASP A 221 24.08 -22.28 -10.57
N CYS A 222 23.94 -21.00 -10.92
CA CYS A 222 23.43 -19.97 -10.00
C CYS A 222 21.98 -20.22 -9.57
N LEU A 223 21.15 -20.76 -10.46
CA LEU A 223 19.74 -21.09 -10.16
C LEU A 223 19.61 -22.33 -9.27
N ASP A 224 20.48 -23.34 -9.43
CA ASP A 224 20.47 -24.54 -8.59
C ASP A 224 21.05 -24.30 -7.18
N MET A 225 22.00 -23.38 -7.01
CA MET A 225 22.44 -22.94 -5.67
C MET A 225 21.29 -22.35 -4.83
N ASN A 226 20.26 -21.80 -5.48
CA ASN A 226 19.05 -21.27 -4.84
C ASN A 226 18.05 -22.36 -4.39
N LYS A 227 18.15 -23.60 -4.91
CA LYS A 227 17.39 -24.76 -4.39
C LYS A 227 18.03 -25.31 -3.11
N ALA A 228 19.36 -25.41 -3.06
CA ALA A 228 20.09 -25.92 -1.89
C ALA A 228 20.04 -25.01 -0.65
N SER A 229 19.76 -23.71 -0.84
CA SER A 229 19.56 -22.75 0.26
C SER A 229 18.13 -22.78 0.83
N ARG A 230 17.12 -23.18 0.05
CA ARG A 230 15.73 -23.33 0.55
C ARG A 230 15.52 -24.53 1.46
N GLN A 231 16.33 -25.58 1.31
CA GLN A 231 16.19 -26.80 2.13
C GLN A 231 16.79 -26.68 3.54
N ARG A 232 17.59 -25.63 3.80
CA ARG A 232 18.19 -25.34 5.12
C ARG A 232 17.33 -24.48 6.05
N CYS A 233 16.17 -24.00 5.61
CA CYS A 233 15.21 -23.26 6.45
C CYS A 233 13.97 -24.09 6.87
N LEU A 234 13.97 -25.41 6.64
CA LEU A 234 12.88 -26.32 7.02
C LEU A 234 13.36 -27.51 7.88
N ILE A 235 14.39 -27.28 8.70
CA ILE A 235 14.73 -28.14 9.85
C ILE A 235 14.81 -27.25 11.08
#